data_AF-A0A2N2GWE7-F1
#
_entry.id   AF-A0A2N2GWE7-F1
#
_cell.length_a   1.000
_cell.length_b   1.000
_cell.length_c   1.000
_cell.angle_alpha   90.00
_cell.angle_beta   90.00
_cell.angle_gamma   90.00
#
_symmetry.space_group_name_H-M   'P 1'
#
loop_
_entity.id
_entity.type
_entity.pdbx_description
1 polymer ?
#
loop_
_entity_poly.entity_id
_entity_poly.type
_entity_poly.pdbx_seq_one_letter_code
_entity_poly.pdbx_strand_id
1 'polypeptide(L)' 'MQPNLPVVFLTSIAGVFVVLIFLAVIMEIIMRVFPAKGKVAATDDCALYSAIISTYAREFPGARIARIEEIKNLQV' A
#
# COMPACT_ATOMS: atom_id res chain seq x y z
N MET A 1 -48.57 0.38 -5.91
CA MET A 1 -47.50 1.36 -6.22
C MET A 1 -46.71 0.82 -7.40
N GLN A 2 -46.82 1.42 -8.58
CA GLN A 2 -46.00 1.01 -9.72
C GLN A 2 -44.54 1.32 -9.42
N PRO A 3 -43.61 0.37 -9.58
CA PRO A 3 -42.19 0.66 -9.44
C PRO A 3 -41.81 1.61 -10.57
N ASN A 4 -41.50 2.85 -10.22
CA ASN A 4 -40.94 3.82 -11.15
C ASN A 4 -39.52 3.38 -11.49
N LEU A 5 -39.36 2.54 -12.53
CA LEU A 5 -38.06 2.11 -13.07
C LEU A 5 -37.01 3.24 -13.09
N PRO A 6 -37.30 4.46 -13.60
CA PRO A 6 -36.29 5.54 -13.61
C PRO A 6 -35.81 5.94 -12.21
N VAL A 7 -36.66 5.87 -11.19
CA VAL A 7 -36.28 6.19 -9.80
C VAL A 7 -35.33 5.15 -9.25
N VAL A 8 -35.57 3.86 -9.54
CA VAL A 8 -34.70 2.76 -9.09
C VAL A 8 -33.32 2.83 -9.72
N PHE A 9 -33.23 3.18 -11.00
CA PHE A 9 -31.93 3.39 -11.66
C PHE A 9 -31.18 4.57 -11.04
N LEU A 10 -31.88 5.69 -10.77
CA LEU A 10 -31.27 6.88 -10.20
C LEU A 10 -30.76 6.62 -8.78
N THR A 11 -31.52 5.90 -7.95
CA THR A 11 -31.12 5.57 -6.58
C THR A 11 -29.96 4.57 -6.54
N SER A 12 -29.92 3.61 -7.46
CA SER A 12 -28.82 2.65 -7.56
C SER A 12 -27.49 3.35 -7.91
N ILE A 13 -27.50 4.22 -8.93
CA ILE A 13 -26.31 5.00 -9.31
C ILE A 13 -25.85 5.89 -8.16
N ALA A 14 -26.78 6.63 -7.55
CA ALA A 14 -26.47 7.48 -6.40
C ALA A 14 -25.87 6.67 -5.24
N GLY A 15 -26.39 5.48 -4.97
CA GLY A 15 -25.86 4.57 -3.95
C GLY A 15 -24.41 4.16 -4.21
N VAL A 16 -24.05 3.81 -5.45
CA VAL A 16 -22.67 3.47 -5.80
C VAL A 16 -21.74 4.66 -5.56
N PHE A 17 -22.12 5.87 -5.99
CA PHE A 17 -21.32 7.06 -5.75
C PHE A 17 -21.09 7.34 -4.26
N VAL A 18 -22.11 7.16 -3.42
CA VAL A 18 -21.98 7.31 -1.96
C VAL A 18 -20.96 6.32 -1.40
N VAL A 19 -21.02 5.06 -1.82
CA VAL A 19 -20.07 4.03 -1.36
C VAL A 19 -18.64 4.35 -1.82
N LEU A 20 -18.47 4.78 -3.08
CA LEU A 20 -17.16 5.14 -3.61
C LEU A 20 -16.54 6.34 -2.88
N ILE A 21 -17.34 7.37 -2.60
CA ILE A 21 -16.89 8.55 -1.84
C ILE A 21 -16.52 8.14 -0.41
N PHE A 22 -17.36 7.35 0.25
CA PHE A 22 -17.09 6.88 1.61
C PHE A 22 -15.77 6.11 1.69
N LEU A 23 -15.53 5.19 0.76
CA LEU A 23 -14.29 4.42 0.70
C LEU A 23 -13.08 5.32 0.42
N ALA A 24 -13.20 6.28 -0.49
CA ALA A 24 -12.14 7.23 -0.79
C ALA A 24 -11.78 8.08 0.43
N VAL A 25 -12.77 8.57 1.18
CA VAL A 25 -12.57 9.33 2.42
C VAL A 25 -11.86 8.47 3.47
N ILE A 26 -12.28 7.21 3.66
CA ILE A 26 -11.60 6.30 4.59
C ILE A 26 -10.13 6.11 4.18
N MET A 27 -9.86 5.85 2.91
CA MET A 27 -8.50 5.71 2.41
C MET A 27 -7.67 6.97 2.65
N GLU A 28 -8.25 8.15 2.43
CA GLU A 28 -7.57 9.43 2.70
C GLU A 28 -7.28 9.62 4.19
N ILE A 29 -8.22 9.27 5.07
CA ILE A 29 -8.01 9.31 6.53
C ILE A 29 -6.88 8.35 6.92
N ILE A 30 -6.91 7.11 6.42
CA ILE A 30 -5.87 6.11 6.69
C ILE A 30 -4.50 6.63 6.22
N MET A 31 -4.42 7.18 5.00
CA MET A 31 -3.19 7.74 4.45
C MET A 31 -2.69 8.97 5.22
N ARG A 32 -3.58 9.77 5.82
CA ARG A 32 -3.20 10.90 6.68
C ARG A 32 -2.69 10.44 8.04
N VAL A 33 -3.30 9.43 8.66
CA VAL A 33 -2.89 8.89 9.96
C VAL A 33 -1.60 8.08 9.83
N PHE A 34 -1.48 7.29 8.77
CA PHE A 34 -0.29 6.55 8.40
C PHE A 34 0.24 7.11 7.09
N PRO A 35 1.00 8.22 7.11
CA PRO A 35 1.66 8.74 5.92
C PRO A 35 2.64 7.68 5.44
N ALA A 36 2.20 6.86 4.49
CA ALA A 36 3.08 6.01 3.72
C ALA A 36 4.07 6.97 3.07
N LYS A 37 5.29 7.01 3.59
CA LYS A 37 6.39 7.83 3.06
C LYS A 37 6.39 7.62 1.56
N GLY A 38 6.05 8.69 0.82
CA GLY A 38 5.74 8.61 -0.60
C GLY A 38 6.81 7.84 -1.34
N LYS A 39 6.46 6.62 -1.76
CA LYS A 39 7.14 5.71 -2.69
C LYS A 39 6.39 4.37 -2.67
N VAL A 40 5.09 4.40 -2.99
CA VAL A 40 4.40 3.18 -3.43
C VAL A 40 4.74 2.99 -4.90
N ALA A 41 5.99 2.60 -5.16
CA ALA A 41 6.53 2.16 -6.45
C ALA A 41 7.91 1.52 -6.22
N ALA A 42 7.97 0.43 -5.45
CA ALA A 42 9.09 -0.50 -5.40
C ALA A 42 8.62 -1.80 -4.75
N THR A 43 7.83 -2.58 -5.49
CA THR A 43 7.15 -3.78 -4.99
C THR A 43 8.09 -5.00 -4.86
N ASP A 44 9.39 -4.89 -5.17
CA ASP A 44 10.29 -6.05 -5.13
C ASP A 44 11.39 -5.96 -4.05
N ASP A 45 11.70 -4.78 -3.53
CA ASP A 45 12.85 -4.60 -2.63
C ASP A 45 12.48 -4.66 -1.14
N CYS A 46 11.25 -4.34 -0.73
CA CYS A 46 10.94 -4.27 0.70
C CYS A 46 11.08 -5.64 1.40
N ALA A 47 10.65 -6.71 0.75
CA ALA A 47 10.78 -8.07 1.27
C ALA A 47 12.27 -8.46 1.36
N LEU A 48 13.05 -8.22 0.31
CA LEU A 48 14.47 -8.52 0.25
C LEU A 48 15.26 -7.77 1.34
N TYR A 49 15.05 -6.46 1.45
CA TYR A 49 15.71 -5.63 2.45
C TYR A 49 15.33 -6.07 3.88
N SER A 50 14.08 -6.45 4.12
CA SER A 50 13.64 -6.96 5.44
C SER A 50 14.27 -8.32 5.79
N ALA A 51 14.46 -9.20 4.80
CA ALA A 51 15.13 -10.48 4.98
C ALA A 51 16.63 -10.28 5.30
N ILE A 52 17.31 -9.38 4.58
CA ILE A 52 18.70 -9.02 4.85
C ILE A 52 18.84 -8.40 6.25
N ILE A 53 17.98 -7.45 6.62
CA ILE A 53 18.05 -6.82 7.94
C ILE A 53 17.81 -7.83 9.06
N SER A 54 16.81 -8.71 8.94
CA SER A 54 16.47 -9.69 9.99
C SER A 54 17.57 -10.74 10.19
N THR A 55 18.23 -11.18 9.12
CA THR A 55 19.37 -12.11 9.18
C THR A 55 20.59 -11.46 9.82
N TYR A 56 20.97 -10.26 9.39
CA TYR A 56 22.12 -9.55 9.96
C TYR A 56 21.90 -9.11 11.41
N ALA A 57 20.68 -8.77 11.79
CA ALA A 57 20.35 -8.42 13.18
C ALA A 57 20.54 -9.61 14.15
N ARG A 58 20.40 -10.85 13.66
CA ARG A 58 20.61 -12.06 14.46
C ARG A 58 22.10 -12.36 14.66
N GLU A 59 22.91 -12.18 13.62
CA GLU A 59 24.35 -12.46 13.66
C GLU A 59 25.15 -11.34 14.34
N PHE A 60 24.76 -10.08 14.12
CA PHE A 60 25.45 -8.89 14.65
C PHE A 60 24.48 -7.99 15.42
N PRO A 61 24.11 -8.36 16.66
CA PRO A 61 23.21 -7.57 17.48
C PRO A 61 23.81 -6.19 17.79
N GLY A 62 23.09 -5.13 17.42
CA GLY A 62 23.50 -3.73 17.63
C GLY A 62 24.21 -3.07 16.43
N ALA A 63 24.56 -3.83 15.39
CA ALA A 63 25.07 -3.25 14.15
C ALA A 63 23.93 -2.58 13.36
N ARG A 64 24.21 -1.38 12.80
CA ARG A 64 23.27 -0.68 11.91
C ARG A 64 23.73 -0.84 10.46
N ILE A 65 22.84 -1.37 9.62
CA ILE A 65 23.09 -1.46 8.17
C ILE A 65 22.99 -0.05 7.57
N ALA A 66 24.12 0.50 7.14
CA ALA A 66 24.18 1.84 6.57
C ALA A 66 23.79 1.89 5.08
N ARG A 67 24.06 0.81 4.33
CA ARG A 67 23.76 0.70 2.90
C ARG A 67 23.65 -0.75 2.47
N ILE A 68 22.72 -1.05 1.56
CA ILE A 68 22.58 -2.35 0.88
C ILE A 68 22.72 -2.06 -0.63
N GLU A 69 23.68 -2.70 -1.29
CA GLU A 69 23.93 -2.58 -2.74
C GLU A 69 23.91 -3.98 -3.37
N GLU A 70 23.24 -4.12 -4.52
CA GLU A 70 23.23 -5.35 -5.30
C GLU A 70 24.45 -5.40 -6.22
N ILE A 71 25.32 -6.40 -6.06
CA ILE A 71 26.47 -6.60 -6.94
C ILE A 71 26.04 -7.51 -8.11
N LYS A 72 25.61 -6.88 -9.21
CA LYS A 72 25.08 -7.60 -10.39
C LYS A 72 26.15 -8.23 -11.30
N ASN A 73 27.44 -7.94 -11.08
CA ASN A 73 28.55 -8.45 -11.90
C ASN A 73 29.58 -9.22 -11.06
N LEU A 74 29.18 -10.35 -10.49
CA LEU A 74 30.13 -11.42 -10.19
C LEU A 74 30.27 -12.28 -11.45
N GLN A 75 31.25 -11.96 -12.31
CA GLN A 75 31.77 -12.96 -13.25
C GLN A 75 32.62 -13.92 -12.43
N VAL A 76 32.05 -15.09 -12.12
CA VAL A 76 32.77 -16.26 -11.59
C VAL A 76 33.41 -17.01 -12.73
#